data_AF-A7TRV9-F1
#
_entry.id   AF-A7TRV9-F1
#
_cell.length_a   1.000
_cell.length_b   1.000
_cell.length_c   1.000
_cell.angle_alpha   90.00
_cell.angle_beta   90.00
_cell.angle_gamma   90.00
#
_symmetry.space_group_name_H-M   'P 1'
#
loop_
_entity.id
_entity.type
_entity.pdbx_description
1 polymer ?
#
loop_
_entity_poly.entity_id
_entity_poly.type
_entity_poly.pdbx_seq_one_letter_code
_entity_poly.pdbx_strand_id
1 'polypeptide(L)'
;MSSEHETQATDSIFGQNRAFALSDSLVNPDVITYLNQVREEAIHTSAISVPKSRLVSNSVELKHMAEMYDDDQVELIETGPETTSETLVITNSVELSDWFQFVRKQIWEEGYIFEGYDDETLNLLLTYLKRYLQALKEKRGIVVHLLNILANLTEITSNHDDEEYNIDVEWCETILKKLSKTKVRNLQELQHFVRSSYKYTPMGFKQWYQYIEQNEPSHSIFKNIVNETSIWVLVQYFSKEWTKDIASYKRPKIADRMGQWLFYVLLHLPTKLTAEYTSELRNLGKKCQKLLSKGSKSPNHKLSLTGELKDITIEDIPEFADPLALTLAVIAEFYGQRDLIALSK
;
A
#
# COMPACT_ATOMS: atom_id res chain seq x y z
N MET A 1 36.20 -22.58 -45.43
CA MET A 1 34.90 -22.72 -44.73
C MET A 1 34.59 -21.35 -44.17
N SER A 2 33.62 -20.67 -44.75
CA SER A 2 33.31 -19.27 -44.48
C SER A 2 32.60 -19.16 -43.13
N SER A 3 33.15 -18.34 -42.24
CA SER A 3 32.47 -17.88 -41.04
C SER A 3 31.41 -16.86 -41.46
N GLU A 4 30.16 -17.30 -41.62
CA GLU A 4 29.04 -16.39 -41.75
C GLU A 4 28.88 -15.66 -40.41
N HIS A 5 29.21 -14.37 -40.42
CA HIS A 5 28.84 -13.48 -39.32
C HIS A 5 27.32 -13.34 -39.33
N GLU A 6 26.64 -14.09 -38.44
CA GLU A 6 25.24 -13.82 -38.11
C GLU A 6 25.13 -12.42 -37.50
N THR A 7 24.75 -11.45 -38.33
CA THR A 7 24.42 -10.10 -37.90
C THR A 7 23.18 -10.16 -37.02
N GLN A 8 23.38 -10.08 -35.70
CA GLN A 8 22.28 -9.99 -34.75
C GLN A 8 21.60 -8.63 -34.89
N ALA A 9 20.27 -8.65 -34.94
CA ALA A 9 19.47 -7.43 -34.98
C ALA A 9 19.71 -6.59 -33.71
N THR A 10 19.92 -5.29 -33.89
CA THR A 10 19.94 -4.30 -32.81
C THR A 10 18.64 -4.34 -32.05
N ASP A 11 18.73 -4.35 -30.72
CA ASP A 11 17.55 -4.32 -29.86
C ASP A 11 16.84 -2.96 -29.94
N SER A 12 15.58 -2.95 -30.34
CA SER A 12 14.81 -1.71 -30.50
C SER A 12 14.50 -1.00 -29.17
N ILE A 13 14.57 -1.71 -28.04
CA ILE A 13 14.24 -1.16 -26.71
C ILE A 13 15.50 -0.58 -26.06
N PHE A 14 16.63 -1.28 -26.17
CA PHE A 14 17.88 -0.89 -25.50
C PHE A 14 18.92 -0.25 -26.42
N GLY A 15 18.70 -0.25 -27.74
CA GLY A 15 19.59 0.35 -28.73
C GLY A 15 20.97 -0.33 -28.86
N GLN A 16 21.09 -1.57 -28.37
CA GLN A 16 22.35 -2.32 -28.34
C GLN A 16 22.19 -3.66 -29.08
N ASN A 17 23.29 -4.14 -29.67
CA ASN A 17 23.35 -5.51 -30.18
C ASN A 17 23.29 -6.49 -29.00
N ARG A 18 22.55 -7.59 -29.14
CA ARG A 18 22.49 -8.61 -28.11
C ARG A 18 23.91 -9.19 -27.88
N ALA A 19 24.27 -9.41 -26.63
CA ALA A 19 25.57 -9.98 -26.28
C ALA A 19 25.67 -11.49 -26.59
N PHE A 20 24.51 -12.16 -26.73
CA PHE A 20 24.40 -13.60 -26.94
C PHE A 20 23.52 -13.92 -28.17
N ALA A 21 23.94 -14.90 -28.97
CA ALA A 21 23.21 -15.42 -30.13
C ALA A 21 22.05 -16.32 -29.68
N LEU A 22 20.95 -15.73 -29.20
CA LEU A 22 19.80 -16.48 -28.68
C LEU A 22 19.07 -17.33 -29.74
N SER A 23 19.41 -17.18 -31.01
CA SER A 23 18.88 -17.95 -32.15
C SER A 23 19.68 -19.23 -32.46
N ASP A 24 20.84 -19.42 -31.84
CA ASP A 24 21.66 -20.61 -32.05
C ASP A 24 21.07 -21.81 -31.30
N SER A 25 20.81 -22.89 -32.04
CA SER A 25 20.29 -24.18 -31.53
C SER A 25 21.16 -24.84 -30.46
N LEU A 26 22.41 -24.43 -30.32
CA LEU A 26 23.35 -24.94 -29.32
C LEU A 26 23.27 -24.18 -27.98
N VAL A 27 22.53 -23.08 -27.91
CA VAL A 27 22.34 -22.33 -26.66
C VAL A 27 21.35 -23.06 -25.77
N ASN A 28 21.74 -23.29 -24.52
CA ASN A 28 20.89 -23.95 -23.54
C ASN A 28 19.54 -23.20 -23.40
N PRO A 29 18.39 -23.86 -23.60
CA PRO A 29 17.06 -23.26 -23.45
C PRO A 29 16.83 -22.57 -22.09
N ASP A 30 17.45 -23.07 -21.02
CA ASP A 30 17.36 -22.49 -19.68
C ASP A 30 18.04 -21.11 -19.63
N VAL A 31 19.14 -20.95 -20.36
CA VAL A 31 19.88 -19.68 -20.47
C VAL A 31 19.06 -18.67 -21.28
N ILE A 32 18.39 -19.11 -22.34
CA ILE A 32 17.48 -18.25 -23.12
C ILE A 32 16.34 -17.74 -22.22
N THR A 33 15.75 -18.64 -21.42
CA THR A 33 14.68 -18.31 -20.48
C THR A 33 15.16 -17.29 -19.44
N TYR A 34 16.33 -17.53 -18.82
CA TYR A 34 16.94 -16.60 -17.88
C TYR A 34 17.22 -15.23 -18.50
N LEU A 35 17.82 -15.17 -19.69
CA LEU A 35 18.13 -13.90 -20.36
C LEU A 35 16.87 -13.12 -20.76
N ASN A 36 15.79 -13.81 -21.12
CA ASN A 36 14.49 -13.18 -21.31
C ASN A 36 13.91 -12.63 -20.00
N GLN A 37 14.11 -13.30 -18.87
CA GLN A 37 13.69 -12.79 -17.55
C GLN A 37 14.46 -11.54 -17.14
N VAL A 38 15.78 -11.54 -17.30
CA VAL A 38 16.64 -10.37 -17.05
C VAL A 38 16.24 -9.20 -17.96
N ARG A 39 15.86 -9.50 -19.21
CA ARG A 39 15.35 -8.49 -20.14
C ARG A 39 14.06 -7.85 -19.63
N GLU A 40 13.07 -8.65 -19.24
CA GLU A 40 11.81 -8.13 -18.69
C GLU A 40 12.06 -7.30 -17.43
N GLU A 41 12.91 -7.77 -16.52
CA GLU A 41 13.34 -7.00 -15.34
C GLU A 41 13.92 -5.63 -15.74
N ALA A 42 14.86 -5.61 -16.70
CA ALA A 42 15.44 -4.38 -17.19
C ALA A 42 14.41 -3.43 -17.85
N ILE A 43 13.38 -3.96 -18.52
CA ILE A 43 12.28 -3.17 -19.08
C ILE A 43 11.48 -2.51 -17.96
N HIS A 44 11.22 -3.22 -16.86
CA HIS A 44 10.50 -2.68 -15.70
C HIS A 44 11.32 -1.65 -14.91
N THR A 45 12.65 -1.77 -14.90
CA THR A 45 13.57 -0.87 -14.17
C THR A 45 14.03 0.35 -14.98
N SER A 46 13.91 0.33 -16.31
CA SER A 46 14.36 1.42 -17.20
C SER A 46 13.33 2.55 -17.32
N ALA A 47 12.82 3.07 -16.20
CA ALA A 47 12.04 4.30 -16.18
C ALA A 47 12.98 5.50 -15.97
N ILE A 48 13.54 6.06 -17.04
CA ILE A 48 14.18 7.38 -17.00
C ILE A 48 13.08 8.44 -17.19
N SER A 49 12.35 8.78 -16.13
CA SER A 49 11.59 10.02 -16.12
C SER A 49 12.54 11.18 -15.80
N VAL A 50 13.04 11.88 -16.82
CA VAL A 50 13.55 13.25 -16.65
C VAL A 50 12.36 14.18 -16.86
N PRO A 51 11.83 14.86 -15.82
CA PRO A 51 10.95 15.99 -16.06
C PRO A 51 11.78 17.11 -16.68
N LYS A 52 11.56 17.39 -17.96
CA LYS A 52 12.05 18.62 -18.61
C LYS A 52 11.27 19.82 -18.05
N SER A 53 11.65 20.26 -16.86
CA SER A 53 11.25 21.57 -16.33
C SER A 53 12.10 21.89 -15.10
N ARG A 54 12.86 22.99 -15.21
CA ARG A 54 13.70 23.65 -14.19
C ARG A 54 15.15 23.16 -14.06
N LEU A 55 15.90 23.42 -15.12
CA LEU A 55 17.22 24.00 -14.94
C LEU A 55 17.01 25.46 -14.50
N VAL A 56 17.29 25.78 -13.24
CA VAL A 56 18.04 26.96 -12.75
C VAL A 56 18.14 26.89 -11.21
N SER A 57 19.39 26.80 -10.76
CA SER A 57 19.97 27.20 -9.47
C SER A 57 19.65 26.44 -8.16
N ASN A 58 20.76 25.93 -7.59
CA ASN A 58 21.10 25.75 -6.17
C ASN A 58 20.52 24.54 -5.42
N SER A 59 21.19 23.40 -5.63
CA SER A 59 21.73 22.52 -4.58
C SER A 59 21.04 22.53 -3.21
N VAL A 60 19.96 21.76 -3.08
CA VAL A 60 19.80 20.77 -2.00
C VAL A 60 19.16 19.55 -2.66
N GLU A 61 19.93 18.48 -2.84
CA GLU A 61 19.40 17.15 -3.12
C GLU A 61 18.45 16.78 -1.97
N LEU A 62 17.14 16.89 -2.22
CA LEU A 62 16.14 16.20 -1.41
C LEU A 62 16.29 14.71 -1.69
N LYS A 63 17.28 14.08 -1.05
CA LYS A 63 17.23 12.64 -0.83
C LYS A 63 15.91 12.34 -0.13
N HIS A 64 15.20 11.30 -0.57
CA HIS A 64 14.08 10.72 0.17
C HIS A 64 14.57 10.01 1.43
N MET A 65 15.37 10.70 2.24
CA MET A 65 15.72 10.24 3.57
C MET A 65 14.61 10.69 4.51
N ALA A 66 13.99 9.71 5.17
CA ALA A 66 13.43 9.92 6.49
C ALA A 66 14.59 10.28 7.45
N GLU A 67 15.15 11.49 7.34
CA GLU A 67 16.02 12.10 8.35
C GLU A 67 15.12 12.53 9.52
N MET A 68 15.20 11.89 10.69
CA MET A 68 16.25 11.93 11.73
C MET A 68 15.65 12.69 12.92
N TYR A 69 15.53 11.97 14.05
CA TYR A 69 15.05 12.39 15.38
C TYR A 69 13.53 12.44 15.60
N ASP A 70 12.99 11.35 16.17
CA ASP A 70 12.59 11.37 17.58
C ASP A 70 12.42 9.93 18.09
N ASP A 71 13.07 9.62 19.21
CA ASP A 71 13.20 8.35 19.94
C ASP A 71 14.43 7.50 19.59
N ASP A 72 15.49 7.78 20.35
CA ASP A 72 16.71 6.99 20.53
C ASP A 72 16.41 5.50 20.73
N GLN A 73 16.84 4.65 19.79
CA GLN A 73 17.76 3.54 20.06
C GLN A 73 18.59 3.29 18.80
N VAL A 74 19.87 3.63 18.86
CA VAL A 74 20.87 3.20 17.88
C VAL A 74 21.09 1.70 18.11
N GLU A 75 20.28 0.86 17.47
CA GLU A 75 20.71 -0.53 17.22
C GLU A 75 21.71 -0.49 16.07
N LEU A 76 22.96 -0.80 16.44
CA LEU A 76 24.06 -1.05 15.53
C LEU A 76 23.59 -1.90 14.35
N ILE A 77 23.90 -1.45 13.14
CA ILE A 77 23.84 -2.28 11.94
C ILE A 77 24.76 -3.48 12.20
N GLU A 78 24.19 -4.59 12.64
CA GLU A 78 24.90 -5.87 12.66
C GLU A 78 25.18 -6.24 11.20
N THR A 79 26.39 -5.90 10.74
CA THR A 79 27.05 -6.56 9.62
C THR A 79 27.37 -8.00 10.05
N GLY A 80 26.32 -8.81 10.21
CA GLY A 80 26.43 -10.25 10.36
C GLY A 80 26.83 -10.87 9.01
N PRO A 81 27.49 -12.03 9.02
CA PRO A 81 27.84 -12.73 7.79
C PRO A 81 26.57 -13.03 6.99
N GLU A 82 26.60 -12.74 5.69
CA GLU A 82 25.56 -13.10 4.73
C GLU A 82 25.22 -14.57 4.91
N THR A 83 24.14 -14.83 5.64
CA THR A 83 23.62 -16.18 5.82
C THR A 83 23.07 -16.54 4.45
N THR A 84 23.69 -17.53 3.81
CA THR A 84 23.23 -18.16 2.56
C THR A 84 21.73 -18.26 2.60
N SER A 85 21.05 -17.46 1.78
CA SER A 85 19.59 -17.42 1.71
C SER A 85 19.14 -18.77 1.19
N GLU A 86 18.64 -19.63 2.08
CA GLU A 86 17.90 -20.81 1.67
C GLU A 86 16.68 -20.33 0.90
N THR A 87 16.70 -20.55 -0.41
CA THR A 87 15.71 -20.04 -1.34
C THR A 87 14.38 -20.74 -1.09
N LEU A 88 13.33 -19.95 -0.85
CA LEU A 88 12.02 -20.42 -0.46
C LEU A 88 11.13 -20.61 -1.70
N VAL A 89 10.75 -21.86 -1.98
CA VAL A 89 9.85 -22.18 -3.09
C VAL A 89 8.41 -21.81 -2.72
N ILE A 90 7.84 -20.81 -3.39
CA ILE A 90 6.39 -20.55 -3.36
C ILE A 90 5.79 -21.28 -4.57
N THR A 91 5.13 -22.41 -4.33
CA THR A 91 4.57 -23.28 -5.38
C THR A 91 3.49 -22.63 -6.24
N ASN A 92 2.83 -21.58 -5.75
CA ASN A 92 1.71 -20.91 -6.41
C ASN A 92 2.01 -19.42 -6.69
N SER A 93 3.29 -19.04 -6.90
CA SER A 93 3.68 -17.63 -7.10
C SER A 93 2.97 -16.99 -8.30
N VAL A 94 2.85 -17.73 -9.40
CA VAL A 94 2.19 -17.27 -10.63
C VAL A 94 0.70 -17.03 -10.40
N GLU A 95 -0.01 -17.99 -9.79
CA GLU A 95 -1.44 -17.85 -9.50
C GLU A 95 -1.73 -16.67 -8.55
N LEU A 96 -0.88 -16.46 -7.53
CA LEU A 96 -0.97 -15.28 -6.66
C LEU A 96 -0.75 -13.97 -7.42
N SER A 97 0.20 -13.95 -8.36
CA SER A 97 0.50 -12.77 -9.19
C SER A 97 -0.64 -12.46 -10.15
N ASP A 98 -1.24 -13.48 -10.78
CA ASP A 98 -2.37 -13.33 -11.70
C ASP A 98 -3.61 -12.83 -10.96
N TRP A 99 -3.91 -13.42 -9.80
CA TRP A 99 -4.98 -12.93 -8.92
C TRP A 99 -4.72 -11.48 -8.47
N PHE A 100 -3.49 -11.14 -8.06
CA PHE A 100 -3.12 -9.77 -7.71
C PHE A 100 -3.35 -8.80 -8.87
N GLN A 101 -2.97 -9.17 -10.10
CA GLN A 101 -3.19 -8.33 -11.28
C GLN A 101 -4.66 -8.13 -11.58
N PHE A 102 -5.48 -9.17 -11.44
CA PHE A 102 -6.93 -9.08 -11.55
C PHE A 102 -7.50 -8.08 -10.52
N VAL A 103 -7.16 -8.26 -9.24
CA VAL A 103 -7.61 -7.37 -8.16
C VAL A 103 -7.16 -5.92 -8.39
N ARG A 104 -5.91 -5.74 -8.78
CA ARG A 104 -5.35 -4.43 -9.11
C ARG A 104 -6.17 -3.76 -10.21
N LYS A 105 -6.50 -4.49 -11.28
CA LYS A 105 -7.31 -3.96 -12.37
C LYS A 105 -8.69 -3.51 -11.86
N GLN A 106 -9.37 -4.37 -11.10
CA GLN A 106 -10.70 -4.08 -10.55
C GLN A 106 -10.70 -2.83 -9.66
N ILE A 107 -9.75 -2.70 -8.74
CA ILE A 107 -9.65 -1.51 -7.88
C ILE A 107 -9.41 -0.24 -8.69
N TRP A 108 -8.61 -0.30 -9.74
CA TRP A 108 -8.32 0.89 -10.55
C TRP A 108 -9.47 1.26 -11.51
N GLU A 109 -10.36 0.33 -11.85
CA GLU A 109 -11.53 0.56 -12.71
C GLU A 109 -12.80 0.89 -11.92
N GLU A 110 -13.03 0.21 -10.80
CA GLU A 110 -14.27 0.26 -10.02
C GLU A 110 -14.08 0.84 -8.61
N GLY A 111 -12.83 1.06 -8.18
CA GLY A 111 -12.52 1.55 -6.84
C GLY A 111 -13.10 2.94 -6.59
N TYR A 112 -13.77 3.08 -5.45
CA TYR A 112 -14.38 4.33 -5.06
C TYR A 112 -13.32 5.40 -4.74
N ILE A 113 -13.45 6.57 -5.34
CA ILE A 113 -12.64 7.75 -5.04
C ILE A 113 -13.53 8.78 -4.35
N PHE A 114 -13.31 8.94 -3.05
CA PHE A 114 -13.98 9.96 -2.26
C PHE A 114 -13.46 11.34 -2.65
N GLU A 115 -14.28 12.14 -3.32
CA GLU A 115 -13.92 13.49 -3.75
C GLU A 115 -14.19 14.57 -2.69
N GLY A 116 -14.82 14.19 -1.58
CA GLY A 116 -15.20 15.08 -0.49
C GLY A 116 -16.70 15.10 -0.22
N TYR A 117 -17.08 15.90 0.78
CA TYR A 117 -18.49 16.15 1.09
C TYR A 117 -18.94 17.46 0.44
N ASP A 118 -19.95 17.39 -0.42
CA ASP A 118 -20.72 18.56 -0.83
C ASP A 118 -21.49 19.15 0.38
N ASP A 119 -22.10 20.32 0.20
CA ASP A 119 -22.80 21.00 1.31
C ASP A 119 -24.00 20.18 1.82
N GLU A 120 -24.69 19.45 0.94
CA GLU A 120 -25.89 18.68 1.28
C GLU A 120 -25.54 17.42 2.09
N THR A 121 -24.60 16.61 1.59
CA THR A 121 -24.07 15.41 2.24
C THR A 121 -23.41 15.76 3.56
N LEU A 122 -22.68 16.88 3.63
CA LEU A 122 -22.07 17.34 4.89
C LEU A 122 -23.13 17.69 5.93
N ASN A 123 -24.18 18.41 5.54
CA ASN A 123 -25.27 18.75 6.46
C ASN A 123 -26.05 17.50 6.90
N LEU A 124 -26.24 16.53 6.00
CA LEU A 124 -26.84 15.23 6.32
C LEU A 124 -25.99 14.48 7.35
N LEU A 125 -24.68 14.37 7.12
CA LEU A 125 -23.72 13.73 8.02
C LEU A 125 -23.71 14.38 9.41
N LEU A 126 -23.71 15.73 9.47
CA LEU A 126 -23.80 16.47 10.73
C LEU A 126 -25.15 16.28 11.42
N THR A 127 -26.23 16.05 10.67
CA THR A 127 -27.56 15.75 11.21
C THR A 127 -27.58 14.37 11.86
N TYR A 128 -27.00 13.37 11.21
CA TYR A 128 -26.84 12.03 11.80
C TYR A 128 -25.90 12.03 13.01
N LEU A 129 -24.79 12.79 12.97
CA LEU A 129 -23.93 12.99 14.13
C LEU A 129 -24.68 13.63 15.30
N LYS A 130 -25.52 14.65 15.04
CA LYS A 130 -26.39 15.27 16.06
C LYS A 130 -27.32 14.22 16.68
N ARG A 131 -27.98 13.39 15.87
CA ARG A 131 -28.86 12.30 16.34
C ARG A 131 -28.11 11.28 17.19
N TYR A 132 -26.94 10.84 16.75
CA TYR A 132 -26.07 9.94 17.50
C TYR A 132 -25.70 10.51 18.88
N LEU A 133 -25.26 11.77 18.94
CA LEU A 133 -24.90 12.44 20.19
C LEU A 133 -26.10 12.65 21.12
N GLN A 134 -27.29 12.85 20.56
CA GLN A 134 -28.53 12.97 21.34
C GLN A 134 -28.94 11.63 21.98
N ALA A 135 -28.66 10.51 21.32
CA ALA A 135 -28.97 9.15 21.79
C ALA A 135 -28.00 8.66 22.88
N LEU A 136 -26.83 9.27 23.05
CA LEU A 136 -25.88 8.90 24.12
C LEU A 136 -26.49 9.15 25.51
N LYS A 137 -26.39 8.13 26.38
CA LYS A 137 -26.93 8.15 27.76
C LYS A 137 -26.25 9.20 28.64
N GLU A 138 -24.95 9.42 28.46
CA GLU A 138 -24.18 10.43 29.19
C GLU A 138 -23.74 11.57 28.27
N LYS A 139 -24.24 12.78 28.56
CA LYS A 139 -23.87 14.01 27.83
C LYS A 139 -22.97 14.84 28.72
N ARG A 140 -21.64 14.72 28.54
CA ARG A 140 -20.65 15.49 29.29
C ARG A 140 -19.53 16.01 28.38
N GLY A 141 -18.95 17.15 28.76
CA GLY A 141 -17.78 17.74 28.08
C GLY A 141 -18.02 18.05 26.61
N ILE A 142 -17.22 17.44 25.73
CA ILE A 142 -17.23 17.67 24.29
C ILE A 142 -18.58 17.36 23.64
N VAL A 143 -19.35 16.39 24.15
CA VAL A 143 -20.66 16.02 23.61
C VAL A 143 -21.66 17.16 23.75
N VAL A 144 -21.70 17.81 24.92
CA VAL A 144 -22.59 18.96 25.17
C VAL A 144 -22.18 20.15 24.30
N HIS A 145 -20.88 20.39 24.19
CA HIS A 145 -20.33 21.45 23.35
C HIS A 145 -20.70 21.27 21.87
N LEU A 146 -20.54 20.06 21.33
CA LEU A 146 -20.92 19.74 19.95
C LEU A 146 -22.43 19.82 19.72
N LEU A 147 -23.25 19.38 20.68
CA LEU A 147 -24.70 19.54 20.61
C LEU A 147 -25.12 21.02 20.56
N ASN A 148 -24.42 21.89 21.30
CA ASN A 148 -24.66 23.34 21.24
C ASN A 148 -24.28 23.93 19.88
N ILE A 149 -23.15 23.50 19.29
CA ILE A 149 -22.74 23.92 17.94
C ILE A 149 -23.75 23.46 16.89
N LEU A 150 -24.26 22.24 17.02
CA LEU A 150 -25.22 21.61 16.11
C LEU A 150 -26.68 22.02 16.36
N ALA A 151 -26.95 22.86 17.37
CA ALA A 151 -28.32 23.24 17.75
C ALA A 151 -29.06 23.96 16.62
N ASN A 152 -28.34 24.78 15.86
CA ASN A 152 -28.88 25.56 14.74
C ASN A 152 -28.77 24.84 13.39
N LEU A 153 -28.33 23.59 13.37
CA LEU A 153 -28.30 22.81 12.13
C LEU A 153 -29.75 22.56 11.69
N THR A 154 -30.10 23.04 10.49
CA THR A 154 -31.41 22.78 9.90
C THR A 154 -31.56 21.27 9.76
N GLU A 155 -32.56 20.70 10.44
CA GLU A 155 -32.83 19.27 10.32
C GLU A 155 -33.28 19.02 8.89
N ILE A 156 -32.45 18.29 8.13
CA ILE A 156 -32.84 17.82 6.83
C ILE A 156 -33.89 16.74 7.08
N THR A 157 -35.17 17.13 7.00
CA THR A 157 -36.30 16.23 6.79
C THR A 157 -36.31 15.87 5.31
N SER A 158 -35.30 15.12 4.86
CA SER A 158 -35.34 14.56 3.52
C SER A 158 -36.41 13.49 3.52
N ASN A 159 -37.37 13.62 2.60
CA ASN A 159 -38.38 12.61 2.23
C ASN A 159 -37.72 11.37 1.58
N HIS A 160 -36.58 10.90 2.09
CA HIS A 160 -35.98 9.63 1.71
C HIS A 160 -36.59 8.54 2.58
N ASP A 161 -37.89 8.30 2.38
CA ASP A 161 -38.68 7.29 3.09
C ASP A 161 -38.37 5.84 2.63
N ASP A 162 -37.44 5.63 1.69
CA ASP A 162 -37.20 4.28 1.13
C ASP A 162 -35.78 3.70 1.37
N GLU A 163 -34.83 4.47 1.91
CA GLU A 163 -33.52 3.92 2.31
C GLU A 163 -33.07 4.52 3.65
N GLU A 164 -33.15 3.75 4.73
CA GLU A 164 -32.69 4.14 6.06
C GLU A 164 -31.15 4.22 6.07
N TYR A 165 -30.59 5.36 5.65
CA TYR A 165 -29.16 5.61 5.78
C TYR A 165 -28.78 5.56 7.27
N ASN A 166 -27.97 4.57 7.64
CA ASN A 166 -27.42 4.42 8.97
C ASN A 166 -26.02 5.04 9.01
N ILE A 167 -25.78 5.89 10.00
CA ILE A 167 -24.44 6.44 10.22
C ILE A 167 -23.53 5.38 10.82
N ASP A 168 -22.31 5.30 10.30
CA ASP A 168 -21.28 4.45 10.87
C ASP A 168 -20.92 4.94 12.29
N VAL A 169 -21.12 4.06 13.27
CA VAL A 169 -20.83 4.31 14.69
C VAL A 169 -19.32 4.46 14.90
N GLU A 170 -18.49 3.68 14.20
CA GLU A 170 -17.02 3.77 14.31
C GLU A 170 -16.52 5.11 13.79
N TRP A 171 -17.11 5.61 12.70
CA TRP A 171 -16.87 6.96 12.21
C TRP A 171 -17.21 8.02 13.27
N CYS A 172 -18.38 7.91 13.91
CA CYS A 172 -18.80 8.87 14.95
C CYS A 172 -17.83 8.90 16.13
N GLU A 173 -17.42 7.74 16.62
CA GLU A 173 -16.45 7.62 17.72
C GLU A 173 -15.09 8.19 17.33
N THR A 174 -14.63 7.92 16.11
CA THR A 174 -13.36 8.42 15.58
C THR A 174 -13.36 9.95 15.49
N ILE A 175 -14.44 10.52 14.96
CA ILE A 175 -14.60 11.98 14.87
C ILE A 175 -14.67 12.61 16.25
N LEU A 176 -15.41 12.03 17.20
CA LEU A 176 -15.45 12.52 18.58
C LEU A 176 -14.08 12.52 19.25
N LYS A 177 -13.31 11.44 19.07
CA LYS A 177 -11.96 11.34 19.60
C LYS A 177 -11.04 12.41 19.02
N LYS A 178 -11.14 12.68 17.71
CA LYS A 178 -10.35 13.74 17.06
C LYS A 178 -10.80 15.15 17.52
N LEU A 179 -12.11 15.41 17.56
CA LEU A 179 -12.69 16.67 18.04
C LEU A 179 -12.40 16.94 19.52
N SER A 180 -12.21 15.92 20.35
CA SER A 180 -11.80 16.11 21.74
C SER A 180 -10.41 16.75 21.87
N LYS A 181 -9.56 16.61 20.85
CA LYS A 181 -8.20 17.15 20.78
C LYS A 181 -8.13 18.49 20.03
N THR A 182 -9.19 18.87 19.32
CA THR A 182 -9.22 20.06 18.46
C THR A 182 -10.25 21.05 18.97
N LYS A 183 -9.88 22.33 19.10
CA LYS A 183 -10.83 23.37 19.53
C LYS A 183 -11.68 23.82 18.35
N VAL A 184 -12.93 23.35 18.28
CA VAL A 184 -13.93 23.81 17.32
C VAL A 184 -14.95 24.70 18.05
N ARG A 185 -15.23 25.90 17.54
CA ARG A 185 -16.05 26.92 18.23
C ARG A 185 -17.43 27.11 17.63
N ASN A 186 -17.59 26.84 16.34
CA ASN A 186 -18.81 27.13 15.59
C ASN A 186 -19.04 26.08 14.49
N LEU A 187 -20.19 26.16 13.83
CA LEU A 187 -20.60 25.20 12.80
C LEU A 187 -19.68 25.22 11.58
N GLN A 188 -19.20 26.40 11.17
CA GLN A 188 -18.30 26.53 10.02
C GLN A 188 -16.94 25.85 10.28
N GLU A 189 -16.39 26.00 11.48
CA GLU A 189 -15.18 25.29 11.90
C GLU A 189 -15.40 23.78 11.97
N LEU A 190 -16.58 23.33 12.41
CA LEU A 190 -16.93 21.89 12.43
C LEU A 190 -17.04 21.33 11.01
N GLN A 191 -17.74 22.04 10.12
CA GLN A 191 -17.86 21.70 8.70
C GLN A 191 -16.48 21.65 8.03
N HIS A 192 -15.64 22.66 8.28
CA HIS A 192 -14.27 22.70 7.78
C HIS A 192 -13.43 21.55 8.33
N PHE A 193 -13.55 21.23 9.61
CA PHE A 193 -12.86 20.10 10.23
C PHE A 193 -13.25 18.78 9.55
N VAL A 194 -14.54 18.50 9.39
CA VAL A 194 -15.01 17.27 8.73
C VAL A 194 -14.54 17.22 7.27
N ARG A 195 -14.62 18.34 6.54
CA ARG A 195 -14.12 18.50 5.16
C ARG A 195 -12.61 18.40 4.99
N SER A 196 -11.83 18.63 6.02
CA SER A 196 -10.36 18.57 5.94
C SER A 196 -9.80 17.29 6.55
N SER A 197 -10.59 16.62 7.40
CA SER A 197 -10.15 15.43 8.14
C SER A 197 -9.74 14.25 7.28
N TYR A 198 -10.26 14.14 6.05
CA TYR A 198 -9.91 13.08 5.09
C TYR A 198 -8.67 13.39 4.24
N LYS A 199 -8.08 14.59 4.37
CA LYS A 199 -6.86 15.02 3.65
C LYS A 199 -5.61 15.02 4.52
N TYR A 200 -5.72 14.57 5.77
CA TYR A 200 -4.57 14.55 6.68
C TYR A 200 -3.61 13.41 6.33
N THR A 201 -2.40 13.75 5.90
CA THR A 201 -1.30 12.79 5.70
C THR A 201 -0.47 12.64 6.98
N PRO A 202 -0.40 11.45 7.59
CA PRO A 202 0.46 11.19 8.74
C PRO A 202 1.94 11.48 8.43
N MET A 203 2.67 11.97 9.42
CA MET A 203 4.11 12.23 9.31
C MET A 203 4.90 11.38 10.29
N GLY A 204 5.85 10.60 9.77
CA GLY A 204 6.73 9.74 10.56
C GLY A 204 6.11 8.41 11.00
N PHE A 205 6.96 7.54 11.53
CA PHE A 205 6.65 6.13 11.80
C PHE A 205 5.48 5.95 12.77
N LYS A 206 5.51 6.63 13.92
CA LYS A 206 4.50 6.49 14.98
C LYS A 206 3.12 6.95 14.54
N GLN A 207 3.04 8.04 13.78
CA GLN A 207 1.75 8.54 13.31
C GLN A 207 1.16 7.62 12.24
N TRP A 208 1.98 7.14 11.30
CA TRP A 208 1.53 6.16 10.32
C TRP A 208 1.09 4.85 10.96
N TYR A 209 1.83 4.36 11.95
CA TYR A 209 1.46 3.15 12.69
C TYR A 209 0.08 3.30 13.35
N GLN A 210 -0.14 4.41 14.07
CA GLN A 210 -1.44 4.71 14.69
C GLN A 210 -2.57 4.90 13.67
N TYR A 211 -2.25 5.50 12.52
CA TYR A 211 -3.19 5.68 11.44
C TYR A 211 -3.62 4.33 10.85
N ILE A 212 -2.66 3.47 10.52
CA ILE A 212 -2.90 2.12 9.99
C ILE A 212 -3.73 1.30 10.98
N GLU A 213 -3.40 1.33 12.27
CA GLU A 213 -4.14 0.61 13.30
C GLU A 213 -5.63 1.01 13.36
N GLN A 214 -5.95 2.27 13.07
CA GLN A 214 -7.30 2.84 13.22
C GLN A 214 -8.10 2.91 11.92
N ASN A 215 -7.47 2.80 10.75
CA ASN A 215 -8.12 3.03 9.47
C ASN A 215 -7.90 1.83 8.56
N GLU A 216 -8.99 1.32 7.98
CA GLU A 216 -8.95 0.36 6.90
C GLU A 216 -8.35 1.01 5.64
N PRO A 217 -7.46 0.34 4.89
CA PRO A 217 -7.01 0.89 3.63
C PRO A 217 -8.15 0.85 2.60
N SER A 218 -8.20 1.87 1.74
CA SER A 218 -9.15 1.97 0.64
C SER A 218 -8.53 2.70 -0.54
N HIS A 219 -9.09 2.54 -1.74
CA HIS A 219 -8.62 3.24 -2.95
C HIS A 219 -8.64 4.76 -2.74
N SER A 220 -9.70 5.26 -2.11
CA SER A 220 -9.84 6.66 -1.70
C SER A 220 -8.67 7.17 -0.85
N ILE A 221 -8.21 6.40 0.13
CA ILE A 221 -7.06 6.78 0.98
C ILE A 221 -5.79 6.88 0.14
N PHE A 222 -5.58 5.95 -0.79
CA PHE A 222 -4.41 5.95 -1.66
C PHE A 222 -4.45 7.01 -2.76
N LYS A 223 -5.62 7.60 -3.05
CA LYS A 223 -5.73 8.76 -3.95
C LYS A 223 -5.61 10.09 -3.22
N ASN A 224 -6.09 10.17 -1.97
CA ASN A 224 -6.22 11.44 -1.26
C ASN A 224 -5.14 11.69 -0.20
N ILE A 225 -4.60 10.64 0.41
CA ILE A 225 -3.72 10.74 1.58
C ILE A 225 -2.32 10.22 1.26
N VAL A 226 -2.24 9.06 0.61
CA VAL A 226 -0.96 8.45 0.21
C VAL A 226 -0.53 9.03 -1.14
N ASN A 227 0.44 9.92 -1.13
CA ASN A 227 1.09 10.41 -2.36
C ASN A 227 2.30 9.54 -2.76
N GLU A 228 2.88 9.84 -3.93
CA GLU A 228 4.05 9.15 -4.50
C GLU A 228 5.24 9.06 -3.55
N THR A 229 5.47 10.05 -2.69
CA THR A 229 6.56 9.99 -1.72
C THR A 229 6.20 9.09 -0.53
N SER A 230 4.98 9.22 -0.02
CA SER A 230 4.55 8.50 1.17
C SER A 230 4.36 7.01 0.95
N ILE A 231 4.03 6.56 -0.26
CA ILE A 231 3.93 5.12 -0.56
C ILE A 231 5.27 4.42 -0.35
N TRP A 232 6.38 5.06 -0.73
CA TRP A 232 7.73 4.53 -0.49
C TRP A 232 8.14 4.60 0.98
N VAL A 233 7.71 5.64 1.70
CA VAL A 233 7.87 5.69 3.17
C VAL A 233 7.18 4.48 3.83
N LEU A 234 5.98 4.10 3.36
CA LEU A 234 5.29 2.91 3.85
C LEU A 234 6.07 1.62 3.51
N VAL A 235 6.57 1.48 2.28
CA VAL A 235 7.45 0.35 1.88
C VAL A 235 8.66 0.22 2.80
N GLN A 236 9.31 1.35 3.13
CA GLN A 236 10.44 1.37 4.05
C GLN A 236 10.05 0.94 5.47
N TYR A 237 8.89 1.38 5.98
CA TYR A 237 8.40 0.98 7.31
C TYR A 237 8.03 -0.50 7.39
N PHE A 238 7.42 -1.06 6.34
CA PHE A 238 7.18 -2.50 6.23
C PHE A 238 8.49 -3.31 6.17
N SER A 239 9.47 -2.85 5.39
CA SER A 239 10.80 -3.49 5.29
C SER A 239 11.52 -3.57 6.65
N LYS A 240 11.36 -2.54 7.48
CA LYS A 240 12.02 -2.44 8.79
C LYS A 240 11.34 -3.34 9.83
N GLU A 241 10.12 -2.99 10.24
CA GLU A 241 9.51 -3.50 11.48
C GLU A 241 8.13 -4.13 11.27
N TRP A 242 7.24 -3.53 10.46
CA TRP A 242 5.82 -3.91 10.47
C TRP A 242 5.53 -5.30 9.89
N THR A 243 6.40 -5.82 9.02
CA THR A 243 6.31 -7.21 8.57
C THR A 243 6.46 -8.22 9.73
N LYS A 244 7.12 -7.83 10.82
CA LYS A 244 7.21 -8.66 12.04
C LYS A 244 5.88 -8.71 12.79
N ASP A 245 5.09 -7.64 12.79
CA ASP A 245 3.76 -7.62 13.40
C ASP A 245 2.81 -8.57 12.67
N ILE A 246 2.90 -8.63 11.33
CA ILE A 246 2.19 -9.60 10.50
C ILE A 246 2.66 -11.03 10.85
N ALA A 247 3.96 -11.32 10.73
CA ALA A 247 4.51 -12.66 10.90
C ALA A 247 4.32 -13.23 12.32
N SER A 248 4.41 -12.38 13.35
CA SER A 248 4.30 -12.83 14.75
C SER A 248 2.86 -13.10 15.17
N TYR A 249 1.89 -12.48 14.50
CA TYR A 249 0.46 -12.60 14.76
C TYR A 249 0.06 -12.47 16.25
N LYS A 250 0.86 -11.76 17.07
CA LYS A 250 0.61 -11.61 18.52
C LYS A 250 -0.66 -10.81 18.82
N ARG A 251 -1.03 -9.90 17.91
CA ARG A 251 -2.22 -9.04 17.98
C ARG A 251 -3.01 -9.22 16.69
N PRO A 252 -3.93 -10.20 16.60
CA PRO A 252 -4.60 -10.59 15.36
C PRO A 252 -5.20 -9.42 14.57
N LYS A 253 -6.00 -8.57 15.23
CA LYS A 253 -6.60 -7.38 14.60
C LYS A 253 -5.57 -6.45 13.95
N ILE A 254 -4.42 -6.25 14.60
CA ILE A 254 -3.35 -5.38 14.08
C ILE A 254 -2.60 -6.08 12.96
N ALA A 255 -2.33 -7.39 13.10
CA ALA A 255 -1.68 -8.17 12.06
C ALA A 255 -2.52 -8.23 10.78
N ASP A 256 -3.83 -8.43 10.90
CA ASP A 256 -4.79 -8.36 9.78
C ASP A 256 -4.78 -6.99 9.13
N ARG A 257 -4.89 -5.94 9.94
CA ARG A 257 -4.87 -4.56 9.44
C ARG A 257 -3.55 -4.23 8.73
N MET A 258 -2.42 -4.65 9.28
CA MET A 258 -1.10 -4.47 8.64
C MET A 258 -0.99 -5.26 7.34
N GLY A 259 -1.54 -6.48 7.28
CA GLY A 259 -1.61 -7.29 6.06
C GLY A 259 -2.43 -6.64 4.96
N GLN A 260 -3.61 -6.10 5.30
CA GLN A 260 -4.44 -5.31 4.39
C GLN A 260 -3.69 -4.10 3.83
N TRP A 261 -3.02 -3.35 4.70
CA TRP A 261 -2.26 -2.17 4.29
C TRP A 261 -1.08 -2.51 3.38
N LEU A 262 -0.35 -3.58 3.69
CA LEU A 262 0.73 -4.07 2.84
C LEU A 262 0.21 -4.43 1.45
N PHE A 263 -0.94 -5.13 1.38
CA PHE A 263 -1.57 -5.46 0.11
C PHE A 263 -1.97 -4.22 -0.69
N TYR A 264 -2.62 -3.24 -0.07
CA TYR A 264 -3.00 -1.99 -0.73
C TYR A 264 -1.81 -1.15 -1.18
N VAL A 265 -0.70 -1.16 -0.44
CA VAL A 265 0.56 -0.55 -0.89
C VAL A 265 0.97 -1.18 -2.22
N LEU A 266 1.02 -2.52 -2.31
CA LEU A 266 1.40 -3.22 -3.55
C LEU A 266 0.48 -2.87 -4.73
N LEU A 267 -0.83 -2.79 -4.50
CA LEU A 267 -1.84 -2.46 -5.52
C LEU A 267 -1.65 -1.06 -6.14
N HIS A 268 -1.09 -0.12 -5.37
CA HIS A 268 -0.91 1.28 -5.77
C HIS A 268 0.53 1.64 -6.18
N LEU A 269 1.48 0.73 -6.04
CA LEU A 269 2.84 0.94 -6.52
C LEU A 269 2.88 1.10 -8.06
N PRO A 270 3.71 2.01 -8.61
CA PRO A 270 3.85 2.16 -10.07
C PRO A 270 4.31 0.87 -10.74
N THR A 271 3.81 0.58 -11.94
CA THR A 271 4.19 -0.64 -12.70
C THR A 271 5.62 -0.61 -13.23
N LYS A 272 6.18 0.58 -13.39
CA LYS A 272 7.56 0.82 -13.82
C LYS A 272 8.28 1.54 -12.71
N LEU A 273 9.42 0.99 -12.30
CA LEU A 273 10.16 1.45 -11.13
C LEU A 273 11.55 1.92 -11.56
N THR A 274 12.14 2.80 -10.77
CA THR A 274 13.56 3.12 -10.89
C THR A 274 14.38 2.01 -10.21
N ALA A 275 15.67 1.90 -10.53
CA ALA A 275 16.56 0.93 -9.87
C ALA A 275 16.60 1.09 -8.34
N GLU A 276 16.48 2.32 -7.85
CA GLU A 276 16.40 2.63 -6.42
C GLU A 276 15.15 1.98 -5.80
N TYR A 277 13.98 2.24 -6.37
CA TYR A 277 12.71 1.70 -5.90
C TYR A 277 12.61 0.18 -6.07
N THR A 278 13.18 -0.38 -7.14
CA THR A 278 13.33 -1.83 -7.29
C THR A 278 14.18 -2.40 -6.15
N SER A 279 15.28 -1.74 -5.77
CA SER A 279 16.11 -2.19 -4.64
C SER A 279 15.38 -2.10 -3.30
N GLU A 280 14.53 -1.09 -3.09
CA GLU A 280 13.70 -0.99 -1.89
C GLU A 280 12.68 -2.14 -1.80
N LEU A 281 11.98 -2.44 -2.89
CA LEU A 281 11.09 -3.60 -2.96
C LEU A 281 11.83 -4.91 -2.76
N ARG A 282 13.03 -5.05 -3.34
CA ARG A 282 13.85 -6.24 -3.13
C ARG A 282 14.19 -6.44 -1.65
N ASN A 283 14.48 -5.37 -0.91
CA ASN A 283 14.71 -5.43 0.53
C ASN A 283 13.47 -5.89 1.31
N LEU A 284 12.28 -5.39 0.93
CA LEU A 284 11.01 -5.87 1.47
C LEU A 284 10.81 -7.37 1.19
N GLY A 285 11.04 -7.79 -0.06
CA GLY A 285 10.94 -9.18 -0.48
C GLY A 285 11.87 -10.11 0.31
N LYS A 286 13.15 -9.75 0.48
CA LYS A 286 14.10 -10.48 1.33
C LYS A 286 13.63 -10.58 2.78
N LYS A 287 13.01 -9.53 3.32
CA LYS A 287 12.47 -9.55 4.67
C LYS A 287 11.29 -10.52 4.79
N CYS A 288 10.35 -10.49 3.84
CA CYS A 288 9.25 -11.46 3.76
C CYS A 288 9.79 -12.90 3.65
N GLN A 289 10.75 -13.13 2.74
CA GLN A 289 11.41 -14.43 2.56
C GLN A 289 12.01 -14.93 3.89
N LYS A 290 12.79 -14.10 4.60
CA LYS A 290 13.38 -14.46 5.90
C LYS A 290 12.34 -14.81 6.97
N LEU A 291 11.19 -14.13 6.98
CA LEU A 291 10.11 -14.39 7.93
C LEU A 291 9.36 -15.69 7.61
N LEU A 292 9.15 -15.97 6.32
CA LEU A 292 8.57 -17.22 5.83
C LEU A 292 9.49 -18.42 6.09
N SER A 293 10.79 -18.32 5.78
CA SER A 293 11.77 -19.40 6.00
C SER A 293 11.97 -19.76 7.47
N LYS A 294 11.83 -18.78 8.37
CA LYS A 294 11.92 -19.01 9.82
C LYS A 294 10.78 -19.86 10.38
N GLY A 295 9.79 -20.23 9.55
CA GLY A 295 8.67 -21.05 9.99
C GLY A 295 7.90 -20.39 11.12
N SER A 296 7.73 -19.05 11.07
CA SER A 296 6.77 -18.32 11.92
C SER A 296 5.37 -18.74 11.52
N LYS A 297 5.04 -20.00 11.78
CA LYS A 297 3.78 -20.65 11.46
C LYS A 297 2.74 -20.11 12.43
N SER A 298 2.17 -18.96 12.11
CA SER A 298 0.72 -18.86 12.23
C SER A 298 0.17 -19.77 11.13
N PRO A 299 -0.39 -20.97 11.43
CA PRO A 299 -0.66 -21.96 10.41
C PRO A 299 -1.79 -21.56 9.42
N ASN A 300 -2.40 -20.38 9.57
CA ASN A 300 -3.57 -19.96 8.80
C ASN A 300 -3.75 -18.42 8.78
N HIS A 301 -2.68 -17.61 8.75
CA HIS A 301 -2.89 -16.17 8.52
C HIS A 301 -3.24 -15.93 7.05
N LYS A 302 -4.55 -15.95 6.75
CA LYS A 302 -5.06 -15.58 5.43
C LYS A 302 -5.20 -14.07 5.35
N LEU A 303 -4.89 -13.49 4.19
CA LEU A 303 -5.22 -12.10 3.89
C LEU A 303 -6.72 -11.88 4.10
N SER A 304 -7.09 -10.86 4.86
CA SER A 304 -8.48 -10.46 5.04
C SER A 304 -8.84 -9.38 4.03
N LEU A 305 -9.97 -9.52 3.32
CA LEU A 305 -10.47 -8.47 2.44
C LEU A 305 -11.03 -7.30 3.25
N THR A 306 -10.77 -6.10 2.74
CA THR A 306 -11.42 -4.88 3.20
C THR A 306 -12.87 -4.83 2.74
N GLY A 307 -13.69 -3.95 3.33
CA GLY A 307 -15.07 -3.68 2.90
C GLY A 307 -15.15 -3.33 1.42
N GLU A 308 -14.30 -2.41 0.97
CA GLU A 308 -14.22 -2.00 -0.45
C GLU A 308 -14.01 -3.19 -1.40
N LEU A 309 -13.12 -4.12 -1.07
CA LEU A 309 -12.86 -5.28 -1.92
C LEU A 309 -13.99 -6.31 -1.92
N LYS A 310 -14.77 -6.38 -0.83
CA LYS A 310 -15.98 -7.22 -0.77
C LYS A 310 -17.10 -6.62 -1.64
N ASP A 311 -17.21 -5.30 -1.66
CA ASP A 311 -18.22 -4.59 -2.44
C ASP A 311 -17.96 -4.68 -3.94
N ILE A 312 -16.70 -4.70 -4.36
CA ILE A 312 -16.27 -4.87 -5.77
C ILE A 312 -16.43 -6.33 -6.27
N THR A 313 -16.98 -7.25 -5.47
CA THR A 313 -17.20 -8.67 -5.84
C THR A 313 -15.95 -9.37 -6.37
N ILE A 314 -14.81 -9.12 -5.73
CA ILE A 314 -13.54 -9.79 -6.08
C ILE A 314 -13.68 -11.29 -5.85
N GLU A 315 -13.23 -12.09 -6.83
CA GLU A 315 -13.16 -13.56 -6.76
C GLU A 315 -12.49 -14.03 -5.45
N ASP A 316 -12.95 -15.17 -4.93
CA ASP A 316 -12.49 -15.73 -3.65
C ASP A 316 -10.97 -15.68 -3.52
N ILE A 317 -10.50 -15.16 -2.38
CA ILE A 317 -9.07 -15.09 -2.07
C ILE A 317 -8.47 -16.50 -2.19
N PRO A 318 -7.37 -16.68 -2.94
CA PRO A 318 -6.69 -17.96 -3.02
C PRO A 318 -6.39 -18.50 -1.61
N GLU A 319 -6.67 -19.78 -1.35
CA GLU A 319 -6.61 -20.33 0.01
C GLU A 319 -5.25 -20.17 0.71
N PHE A 320 -4.20 -20.00 -0.08
CA PHE A 320 -2.80 -19.85 0.30
C PHE A 320 -2.30 -18.39 0.28
N ALA A 321 -3.19 -17.41 0.11
CA ALA A 321 -2.84 -15.99 0.12
C ALA A 321 -2.56 -15.49 1.55
N ASP A 322 -1.38 -15.81 2.06
CA ASP A 322 -0.79 -15.13 3.21
C ASP A 322 -0.23 -13.76 2.75
N PRO A 323 -0.38 -12.67 3.53
CA PRO A 323 0.09 -11.34 3.12
C PRO A 323 1.59 -11.27 2.78
N LEU A 324 2.44 -12.02 3.48
CA LEU A 324 3.89 -12.04 3.23
C LEU A 324 4.24 -12.89 2.01
N ALA A 325 3.59 -14.04 1.86
CA ALA A 325 3.75 -14.91 0.69
C ALA A 325 3.29 -14.21 -0.60
N LEU A 326 2.13 -13.55 -0.55
CA LEU A 326 1.60 -12.72 -1.64
C LEU A 326 2.56 -11.58 -1.97
N THR A 327 3.07 -10.87 -0.96
CA THR A 327 4.05 -9.80 -1.17
C THR A 327 5.29 -10.31 -1.90
N LEU A 328 5.82 -11.45 -1.46
CA LEU A 328 6.99 -12.07 -2.08
C LEU A 328 6.69 -12.50 -3.52
N ALA A 329 5.55 -13.14 -3.77
CA ALA A 329 5.09 -13.53 -5.10
C ALA A 329 4.94 -12.34 -6.06
N VAL A 330 4.31 -11.25 -5.61
CA VAL A 330 4.15 -10.03 -6.41
C VAL A 330 5.51 -9.40 -6.73
N ILE A 331 6.41 -9.27 -5.74
CA ILE A 331 7.74 -8.69 -5.99
C ILE A 331 8.54 -9.54 -7.00
N ALA A 332 8.45 -10.87 -6.90
CA ALA A 332 9.18 -11.77 -7.78
C ALA A 332 8.60 -11.84 -9.20
N GLU A 333 7.28 -12.03 -9.32
CA GLU A 333 6.62 -12.28 -10.61
C GLU A 333 6.23 -10.99 -11.32
N PHE A 334 5.61 -10.04 -10.61
CA PHE A 334 5.09 -8.80 -11.20
C PHE A 334 6.19 -7.73 -11.39
N TYR A 335 7.14 -7.63 -10.45
CA TYR A 335 8.28 -6.70 -10.54
C TYR A 335 9.58 -7.36 -11.04
N GLY A 336 9.53 -8.62 -11.44
CA GLY A 336 10.64 -9.32 -12.11
C GLY A 336 11.78 -9.78 -11.19
N GLN A 337 11.67 -9.65 -9.86
CA GLN A 337 12.70 -10.08 -8.90
C GLN A 337 12.65 -11.60 -8.63
N ARG A 338 12.69 -12.41 -9.70
CA ARG A 338 12.48 -13.87 -9.65
C ARG A 338 13.54 -14.62 -8.84
N ASP A 339 14.71 -14.01 -8.65
CA ASP A 339 15.78 -14.53 -7.79
C ASP A 339 15.34 -14.71 -6.33
N LEU A 340 14.28 -14.02 -5.90
CA LEU A 340 13.77 -14.10 -4.52
C LEU A 340 12.98 -15.38 -4.21
N ILE A 341 12.41 -16.06 -5.19
CA ILE A 341 11.61 -17.30 -4.98
C ILE A 341 12.34 -18.53 -5.52
N ALA A 342 13.21 -18.33 -6.52
CA ALA A 342 13.89 -19.35 -7.31
C ALA A 342 12.99 -20.44 -7.91
N LEU A 343 13.24 -20.65 -9.19
CA LEU A 343 12.69 -21.71 -10.01
C LEU A 343 12.99 -23.07 -9.36
N SER A 344 11.92 -23.77 -8.95
CA SER A 344 11.96 -25.23 -8.90
C SER A 344 12.53 -25.71 -10.23
N LYS A 345 13.65 -26.43 -10.18
CA LYS A 345 14.07 -27.29 -11.29
C LYS A 345 13.00 -28.33 -11.60
#